data_AF-A0A2P9EV49-F1
#
_entry.id   AF-A0A2P9EV49-F1
#
_cell.length_a   1.000
_cell.length_b   1.000
_cell.length_c   1.000
_cell.angle_alpha   90.00
_cell.angle_beta   90.00
_cell.angle_gamma   90.00
#
_symmetry.space_group_name_H-M   'P 1'
#
loop_
_entity.id
_entity.type
_entity.pdbx_description
1 polymer ?
#
loop_
_entity_poly.entity_id
_entity_poly.type
_entity_poly.pdbx_seq_one_letter_code
_entity_poly.pdbx_strand_id
1 'polypeptide(L)'
;MIGTKVRALADRGSPRDLIDVFAASRRWSNAELEEFGRRHARGRFEREDLQANLTGAEWTDDDAFTAYGFDDATITALRAWAVEWADDLAARLLEEGGAPDND
;
A
#
# COMPACT_ATOMS: atom_id res chain seq x y z
N MET A 1 5.15 9.91 -11.69
CA MET A 1 4.98 10.29 -10.27
C MET A 1 4.38 9.19 -9.41
N ILE A 2 3.45 8.37 -9.90
CA ILE A 2 2.82 7.29 -9.11
C ILE A 2 3.85 6.37 -8.44
N GLY A 3 4.90 5.93 -9.14
CA GLY A 3 5.95 5.11 -8.51
C GLY A 3 6.65 5.77 -7.33
N THR A 4 6.85 7.09 -7.34
CA THR A 4 7.39 7.83 -6.19
C THR A 4 6.42 7.83 -5.01
N LYS A 5 5.11 7.82 -5.27
CA LYS A 5 4.05 7.75 -4.25
C LYS A 5 3.92 6.36 -3.66
N VAL A 6 3.97 5.32 -4.48
CA VAL A 6 3.98 3.93 -3.98
C VAL A 6 5.24 3.65 -3.15
N ARG A 7 6.42 4.12 -3.60
CA ARG A 7 7.64 4.05 -2.78
C ARG A 7 7.47 4.79 -1.45
N ALA A 8 6.89 5.99 -1.49
CA ALA A 8 6.65 6.76 -0.29
C ALA A 8 5.67 6.10 0.67
N LEU A 9 4.63 5.43 0.15
CA LEU A 9 3.69 4.65 0.95
C LEU A 9 4.42 3.53 1.70
N ALA A 10 5.29 2.79 1.02
CA ALA A 10 6.12 1.76 1.65
C ALA A 10 7.14 2.32 2.66
N ASP A 11 7.66 3.53 2.44
CA ASP A 11 8.71 4.13 3.27
C ASP A 11 8.17 4.77 4.57
N ARG A 12 6.98 5.39 4.53
CA ARG A 12 6.46 6.18 5.67
C ARG A 12 4.96 6.02 5.99
N GLY A 13 4.17 5.36 5.14
CA GLY A 13 2.76 5.11 5.43
C GLY A 13 1.86 6.34 5.64
N SER A 14 2.22 7.54 5.14
CA SER A 14 1.48 8.77 5.45
C SER A 14 0.05 8.73 4.86
N PRO A 15 -0.95 9.36 5.52
CA PRO A 15 -2.33 9.44 5.00
C PRO A 15 -2.40 9.98 3.57
N ARG A 16 -1.55 10.96 3.22
CA ARG A 16 -1.48 11.51 1.87
C ARG A 16 -0.99 10.50 0.83
N ASP A 17 -0.06 9.63 1.19
CA ASP A 17 0.44 8.60 0.27
C ASP A 17 -0.60 7.51 0.06
N LEU A 18 -1.32 7.12 1.11
CA LEU A 18 -2.50 6.24 1.01
C LEU A 18 -3.53 6.83 0.04
N ILE A 19 -3.88 8.11 0.20
CA ILE A 19 -4.83 8.82 -0.70
C ILE A 19 -4.33 8.82 -2.15
N ASP A 20 -3.08 9.23 -2.38
CA ASP A 20 -2.51 9.35 -3.72
C ASP A 20 -2.46 7.98 -4.43
N VAL A 21 -2.15 6.90 -3.70
CA VAL A 21 -2.08 5.54 -4.26
C VAL A 21 -3.48 4.92 -4.41
N PHE A 22 -4.42 5.17 -3.49
CA PHE A 22 -5.82 4.77 -3.63
C PHE A 22 -6.49 5.45 -4.84
N ALA A 23 -6.19 6.72 -5.11
CA ALA A 23 -6.65 7.37 -6.33
C ALA A 23 -6.09 6.70 -7.58
N ALA A 24 -4.84 6.24 -7.53
CA ALA A 24 -4.17 5.55 -8.62
C ALA A 24 -4.72 4.12 -8.84
N SER A 25 -5.15 3.41 -7.78
CA SER A 25 -5.69 2.04 -7.90
C SER A 25 -6.97 1.96 -8.74
N ARG A 26 -7.66 3.09 -8.96
CA ARG A 26 -8.79 3.19 -9.91
C ARG A 26 -8.39 2.97 -11.37
N ARG A 27 -7.09 3.07 -11.70
CA ARG A 27 -6.56 2.97 -13.06
C ARG A 27 -5.55 1.84 -13.23
N TRP A 28 -4.84 1.46 -12.17
CA TRP A 28 -3.80 0.44 -12.19
C TRP A 28 -4.06 -0.59 -11.11
N SER A 29 -3.75 -1.84 -11.42
CA SER A 29 -3.79 -2.92 -10.44
C SER A 29 -2.74 -2.74 -9.35
N ASN A 30 -2.95 -3.37 -8.19
CA ASN A 30 -2.00 -3.36 -7.08
C ASN A 30 -0.61 -3.88 -7.52
N ALA A 31 -0.55 -4.93 -8.34
CA ALA A 31 0.70 -5.46 -8.89
C ALA A 31 1.45 -4.45 -9.78
N GLU A 32 0.73 -3.65 -10.59
CA GLU A 32 1.35 -2.57 -11.38
C GLU A 32 1.86 -1.44 -10.48
N LEU A 33 1.13 -1.11 -9.41
CA LEU A 33 1.56 -0.12 -8.43
C LEU A 33 2.85 -0.55 -7.73
N GLU A 34 2.95 -1.82 -7.29
CA GLU A 34 4.19 -2.41 -6.75
C GLU A 34 5.36 -2.23 -7.72
N GLU A 35 5.17 -2.56 -8.99
CA GLU A 35 6.23 -2.45 -10.01
C GLU A 35 6.64 -0.99 -10.25
N PHE A 36 5.69 -0.04 -10.23
CA PHE A 36 6.03 1.38 -10.30
C PHE A 36 6.85 1.83 -9.09
N GLY A 37 6.49 1.36 -7.89
CA GLY A 37 7.24 1.59 -6.65
C GLY A 37 8.67 1.09 -6.76
N ARG A 38 8.83 -0.19 -7.10
CA ARG A 38 10.12 -0.88 -7.28
C ARG A 38 11.05 -0.13 -8.24
N ARG A 39 10.54 0.28 -9.41
CA ARG A 39 11.33 1.05 -10.41
C ARG A 39 11.83 2.40 -9.89
N HIS A 40 11.10 3.03 -8.97
CA HIS A 40 11.45 4.35 -8.43
C HIS A 40 12.22 4.30 -7.11
N ALA A 41 12.39 3.12 -6.52
CA ALA A 41 12.95 2.97 -5.18
C ALA A 41 14.47 2.87 -5.14
N ARG A 42 15.16 2.76 -6.29
CA ARG A 42 16.62 2.54 -6.35
C ARG A 42 17.07 1.40 -5.40
N GLY A 43 16.27 0.34 -5.28
CA GLY A 43 16.54 -0.81 -4.41
C GLY A 43 16.11 -0.67 -2.94
N ARG A 44 15.27 0.30 -2.58
CA ARG A 44 14.73 0.49 -1.22
C ARG A 44 13.20 0.35 -1.17
N PHE A 45 12.67 -0.73 -1.71
CA PHE A 45 11.22 -0.98 -1.71
C PHE A 45 10.99 -2.42 -1.32
N GLU A 46 10.70 -2.60 -0.04
CA GLU A 46 10.39 -3.88 0.56
C GLU A 46 8.88 -4.05 0.61
N ARG A 47 8.41 -5.27 0.29
CA ARG A 47 6.96 -5.58 0.27
C ARG A 47 6.41 -5.71 1.68
N GLU A 48 7.26 -6.09 2.61
CA GLU A 48 7.03 -6.16 4.05
C GLU A 48 6.70 -4.77 4.62
N ASP A 49 7.50 -3.76 4.29
CA ASP A 49 7.25 -2.39 4.74
C ASP A 49 5.96 -1.83 4.13
N LEU A 50 5.67 -2.15 2.86
CA LEU A 50 4.40 -1.78 2.23
C LEU A 50 3.21 -2.46 2.92
N GLN A 51 3.30 -3.76 3.19
CA GLN A 51 2.25 -4.54 3.86
C GLN A 51 1.96 -3.99 5.26
N ALA A 52 3.00 -3.67 6.04
CA ALA A 52 2.86 -3.10 7.36
C ALA A 52 2.18 -1.72 7.32
N ASN A 53 2.58 -0.86 6.39
CA ASN A 53 1.99 0.47 6.23
C ASN A 53 0.54 0.43 5.74
N LEU A 54 0.19 -0.52 4.86
CA LEU A 54 -1.20 -0.72 4.43
C LEU A 54 -2.09 -1.22 5.56
N THR A 55 -1.59 -2.17 6.37
CA THR A 55 -2.28 -2.63 7.59
C THR A 55 -2.48 -1.44 8.56
N GLY A 56 -1.47 -0.58 8.69
CA GLY A 56 -1.52 0.65 9.49
C GLY A 56 -2.64 1.63 9.13
N ALA A 57 -3.21 1.53 7.92
CA ALA A 57 -4.28 2.43 7.47
C ALA A 57 -5.55 2.34 8.32
N GLU A 58 -5.83 1.19 8.94
CA GLU A 58 -7.00 1.01 9.81
C GLU A 58 -6.92 1.86 11.09
N TRP A 59 -5.69 2.15 11.55
CA TRP A 59 -5.42 2.91 12.78
C TRP A 59 -5.23 4.41 12.54
N THR A 60 -5.27 4.85 11.28
CA THR A 60 -5.14 6.27 10.91
C THR A 60 -6.46 6.99 11.19
N ASP A 61 -6.44 8.04 12.02
CA ASP A 61 -7.62 8.84 12.35
C ASP A 61 -8.36 9.34 11.10
N ASP A 62 -9.69 9.30 11.13
CA ASP A 62 -10.54 9.75 10.02
C ASP A 62 -10.28 11.23 9.69
N ASP A 63 -9.99 12.06 10.71
CA ASP A 63 -9.60 13.47 10.56
C ASP A 63 -8.40 13.67 9.64
N ALA A 64 -7.47 12.71 9.60
CA ALA A 64 -6.32 12.76 8.71
C ALA A 64 -6.71 12.61 7.23
N PHE A 65 -7.86 11.99 6.94
CA PHE A 65 -8.41 11.85 5.59
C PHE A 65 -9.43 12.95 5.27
N THR A 66 -10.30 13.32 6.22
CA THR A 66 -11.30 14.39 6.03
C THR A 66 -10.62 15.75 5.83
N ALA A 67 -9.42 15.98 6.38
CA ALA A 67 -8.58 17.14 6.08
C ALA A 67 -8.23 17.28 4.58
N TYR A 68 -8.31 16.19 3.81
CA TYR A 68 -8.14 16.16 2.35
C TYR A 68 -9.47 16.11 1.58
N GLY A 69 -10.61 16.25 2.27
CA GLY A 69 -11.95 16.28 1.67
C GLY A 69 -12.56 14.90 1.40
N PHE A 70 -12.05 13.83 2.01
CA PHE A 70 -12.67 12.52 1.94
C PHE A 70 -13.88 12.47 2.88
N ASP A 71 -14.97 11.85 2.41
CA ASP A 71 -16.12 11.51 3.23
C ASP A 71 -15.98 10.10 3.82
N ASP A 72 -16.81 9.78 4.81
CA ASP A 72 -16.78 8.50 5.53
C ASP A 72 -16.88 7.28 4.59
N ALA A 73 -17.66 7.40 3.51
CA ALA A 73 -17.81 6.35 2.50
C ALA A 73 -16.49 6.13 1.73
N THR A 74 -15.81 7.21 1.35
CA THR A 74 -14.53 7.13 0.66
C THR A 74 -13.42 6.65 1.60
N ILE A 75 -13.44 7.04 2.88
CA ILE A 75 -12.51 6.53 3.91
C ILE A 75 -12.70 5.02 4.09
N THR A 76 -13.94 4.56 4.20
CA THR A 76 -14.26 3.13 4.29
C THR A 76 -13.75 2.37 3.07
N ALA A 77 -13.97 2.90 1.86
CA ALA A 77 -13.48 2.28 0.63
C ALA A 77 -11.94 2.24 0.55
N LEU A 78 -11.27 3.30 1.01
CA LEU A 78 -9.80 3.36 1.08
C LEU A 78 -9.26 2.31 2.04
N ARG A 79 -9.86 2.17 3.24
CA ARG A 79 -9.43 1.18 4.22
C ARG A 79 -9.68 -0.25 3.75
N ALA A 80 -10.82 -0.53 3.14
CA ALA A 80 -11.10 -1.83 2.54
C ALA A 80 -10.06 -2.18 1.47
N TRP A 81 -9.76 -1.25 0.56
CA TRP A 81 -8.71 -1.44 -0.45
C TRP A 81 -7.33 -1.69 0.17
N ALA A 82 -6.98 -0.96 1.24
CA ALA A 82 -5.69 -1.13 1.90
C ALA A 82 -5.57 -2.51 2.56
N VAL A 83 -6.62 -2.98 3.23
CA VAL A 83 -6.68 -4.30 3.86
C VAL A 83 -6.59 -5.41 2.81
N GLU A 84 -7.39 -5.34 1.74
CA GLU A 84 -7.36 -6.32 0.66
C GLU A 84 -5.96 -6.47 0.03
N TRP A 85 -5.25 -5.35 -0.14
CA TRP A 85 -3.88 -5.40 -0.65
C TRP A 85 -2.88 -5.91 0.38
N ALA A 86 -3.02 -5.51 1.66
CA ALA A 86 -2.17 -6.02 2.72
C ALA A 86 -2.30 -7.54 2.88
N ASP A 87 -3.51 -8.09 2.75
CA ASP A 87 -3.78 -9.52 2.83
C ASP A 87 -3.17 -10.28 1.64
N ASP A 88 -3.28 -9.76 0.41
CA ASP A 88 -2.61 -10.33 -0.77
C ASP A 88 -1.08 -10.38 -0.59
N LEU A 89 -0.50 -9.28 -0.09
CA LEU A 89 0.93 -9.21 0.19
C LEU A 89 1.33 -10.20 1.30
N ALA A 90 0.55 -10.29 2.38
CA ALA A 90 0.83 -11.22 3.47
C ALA A 90 0.80 -12.68 3.01
N ALA A 91 -0.16 -13.06 2.17
CA ALA A 91 -0.23 -14.39 1.58
C ALA A 91 1.03 -14.71 0.75
N ARG A 92 1.39 -13.80 -0.16
CA ARG A 92 2.56 -13.96 -1.05
C ARG A 92 3.88 -13.99 -0.27
N LEU A 93 4.03 -13.14 0.75
CA LEU A 93 5.21 -13.13 1.63
C LEU A 93 5.34 -14.44 2.42
N LEU A 94 4.23 -15.02 2.88
CA LEU A 94 4.22 -16.31 3.55
C LEU A 94 4.62 -17.44 2.59
N GLU A 95 4.12 -17.42 1.35
CA GLU A 95 4.50 -18.39 0.31
C GLU A 95 6.00 -18.32 -0.03
N GLU A 96 6.55 -17.11 -0.12
CA GLU A 96 7.98 -16.88 -0.41
C GLU A 96 8.89 -17.27 0.77
N GLY A 97 8.49 -16.99 2.01
CA GLY A 97 9.23 -17.39 3.21
C GLY A 97 9.05 -18.86 3.62
N GLY A 98 8.03 -19.53 3.07
CA GLY A 98 7.64 -20.91 3.39
C GLY A 98 8.16 -21.97 2.42
N ALA A 99 8.79 -21.59 1.30
CA ALA A 99 9.41 -22.54 0.39
C ALA A 99 10.67 -23.13 1.07
N PRO A 100 10.70 -24.42 1.44
CA PRO A 100 11.96 -25.04 1.84
C PRO A 100 12.89 -25.03 0.62
N ASP A 101 14.12 -24.56 0.82
CA ASP A 101 15.25 -24.87 -0.06
C ASP A 101 15.30 -26.40 -0.17
N ASN A 102 14.79 -26.94 -1.29
CA ASN A 102 14.95 -28.33 -1.62
C ASN A 102 16.25 -28.42 -2.42
N ASP A 103 17.32 -28.76 -1.69
CA ASP A 103 18.69 -29.07 -2.14
C ASP A 103 18.74 -29.85 -3.48
#